data_AF-A0A3F2S3F5-F1
#
_entry.id   AF-A0A3F2S3F5-F1
#
_cell.length_a   1.000
_cell.length_b   1.000
_cell.length_c   1.000
_cell.angle_alpha   90.00
_cell.angle_beta   90.00
_cell.angle_gamma   90.00
#
_symmetry.space_group_name_H-M   'P 1'
#
loop_
_entity.id
_entity.type
_entity.pdbx_description
1 polymer ?
#
loop_
_entity_poly.entity_id
_entity_poly.type
_entity_poly.pdbx_seq_one_letter_code
_entity_poly.pdbx_strand_id
1 'polypeptide(L)'
;MGRGQNGGTQTSSSRDMKMFLKNRMWREHWYVIVAVGAIVVALFGSAFLQFSTSQDHVYHLEVTDSVLMERVFRSGEPWVVLCSRPDDELPGVFDKVSTRLVGKSYVGVLDCTQTLPDSGKSVFKRYDIKRSISPTVFTVANGEKPKQVFLNHLQSTKALAKHVKAQTKKMMKQKFNPYEKQWIDKLMREHRTLNFAWMDSTSLKFSLEKMLPDARRREHRMVLFRRQRDLDTNKKTVLTAKAFRGVVFDAMPVGMFLDENVHSDSLKPLSKPPKISRRKKSEASKATRTEEKSQRQSRHKHRHQRKERDEEQSDDHFFPQEVEIDEDGDVGSIVFDDVEEDEEVLDLDDDE
;
A
#
# COMPACT_ATOMS: atom_id res chain seq x y z
N MET A 1 -17.04 -61.35 74.49
CA MET A 1 -18.18 -61.72 73.61
C MET A 1 -18.67 -60.43 72.97
N GLY A 2 -18.78 -60.22 71.66
CA GLY A 2 -18.54 -61.07 70.49
C GLY A 2 -18.19 -60.20 69.27
N ARG A 3 -17.69 -60.90 68.24
CA ARG A 3 -17.30 -60.42 66.90
C ARG A 3 -18.48 -59.84 66.12
N GLY A 4 -18.19 -58.95 65.16
CA GLY A 4 -19.10 -58.61 64.06
C GLY A 4 -18.41 -57.75 63.00
N GLN A 5 -18.23 -58.32 61.81
CA GLN A 5 -17.47 -57.83 60.66
C GLN A 5 -18.41 -57.27 59.58
N ASN A 6 -17.83 -56.56 58.59
CA ASN A 6 -18.34 -56.22 57.24
C ASN A 6 -19.29 -54.99 57.18
N GLY A 7 -19.10 -53.99 56.31
CA GLY A 7 -18.54 -53.98 54.95
C GLY A 7 -19.70 -53.86 53.95
N GLY A 8 -19.85 -52.72 53.26
CA GLY A 8 -21.01 -52.48 52.38
C GLY A 8 -20.98 -51.21 51.52
N THR A 9 -20.02 -51.15 50.59
CA THR A 9 -20.09 -50.62 49.21
C THR A 9 -21.06 -49.47 48.84
N GLN A 10 -20.43 -48.32 48.58
CA GLN A 10 -20.88 -47.29 47.63
C GLN A 10 -20.78 -47.80 46.18
N THR A 11 -21.87 -48.31 45.59
CA THR A 11 -21.97 -48.55 44.13
C THR A 11 -23.42 -48.47 43.65
N SER A 12 -23.95 -47.28 43.37
CA SER A 12 -25.27 -47.13 42.72
C SER A 12 -25.26 -46.28 41.45
N SER A 13 -24.40 -45.26 41.32
CA SER A 13 -24.41 -44.36 40.14
C SER A 13 -24.15 -45.06 38.79
N SER A 14 -23.27 -46.07 38.75
CA SER A 14 -22.94 -46.79 37.52
C SER A 14 -23.98 -47.84 37.11
N ARG A 15 -24.87 -48.25 38.02
CA ARG A 15 -25.99 -49.16 37.72
C ARG A 15 -27.18 -48.41 37.13
N ASP A 16 -27.44 -47.19 37.57
CA ASP A 16 -28.50 -46.34 37.01
C ASP A 16 -28.16 -45.90 35.57
N MET A 17 -26.89 -45.58 35.29
CA MET A 17 -26.43 -45.30 33.92
C MET A 17 -26.63 -46.52 32.98
N LYS A 18 -26.44 -47.74 33.51
CA LYS A 18 -26.68 -49.00 32.77
C LYS A 18 -28.16 -49.31 32.56
N MET A 19 -29.05 -48.89 33.46
CA MET A 19 -30.51 -49.02 33.26
C MET A 19 -31.02 -48.04 32.19
N PHE A 20 -30.48 -46.82 32.15
CA PHE A 20 -30.79 -45.84 31.10
C PHE A 20 -30.34 -46.28 29.70
N LEU A 21 -29.21 -46.98 29.59
CA LEU A 21 -28.71 -47.53 28.32
C LEU A 21 -29.45 -48.77 27.83
N LYS A 22 -30.17 -49.48 28.71
CA LYS A 22 -30.81 -50.77 28.40
C LYS A 22 -32.29 -50.66 28.03
N ASN A 23 -32.94 -49.53 28.32
CA ASN A 23 -34.31 -49.27 27.91
C ASN A 23 -34.38 -48.40 26.65
N ARG A 24 -35.27 -48.84 25.75
CA ARG A 24 -35.59 -48.40 24.39
C ARG A 24 -36.09 -46.94 24.27
N MET A 25 -35.72 -46.01 25.16
CA MET A 25 -36.06 -44.58 25.07
C MET A 25 -35.12 -43.79 24.15
N TRP A 26 -34.01 -44.38 23.72
CA TRP A 26 -33.07 -43.74 22.79
C TRP A 26 -33.66 -43.51 21.39
N ARG A 27 -34.69 -44.27 21.01
CA ARG A 27 -35.33 -44.16 19.70
C ARG A 27 -36.36 -43.03 19.64
N GLU A 28 -37.05 -42.74 20.73
CA GLU A 28 -38.07 -41.69 20.79
C GLU A 28 -37.45 -40.30 21.01
N HIS A 29 -36.35 -40.23 21.75
CA HIS A 29 -35.61 -38.97 21.97
C HIS A 29 -34.45 -38.75 20.99
N TRP A 30 -34.23 -39.65 20.03
CA TRP A 30 -33.20 -39.50 18.99
C TRP A 30 -33.37 -38.17 18.23
N TYR A 31 -34.62 -37.84 17.87
CA TYR A 31 -34.94 -36.59 17.17
C TYR A 31 -34.58 -35.35 18.00
N VAL A 32 -34.76 -35.40 19.31
CA VAL A 32 -34.41 -34.30 20.22
C VAL A 32 -32.89 -34.15 20.33
N ILE A 33 -32.15 -35.26 20.44
CA ILE A 33 -30.69 -35.24 20.50
C ILE A 33 -30.09 -34.73 19.19
N VAL A 34 -30.63 -35.17 18.04
CA VAL A 34 -30.20 -34.67 16.72
C VAL A 34 -30.55 -33.19 16.55
N ALA A 35 -31.73 -32.75 17.00
CA ALA A 35 -32.12 -31.33 16.91
C ALA A 35 -31.23 -30.43 17.78
N VAL A 36 -30.95 -30.83 19.02
CA VAL A 36 -30.03 -30.10 19.91
C VAL A 36 -28.61 -30.11 19.34
N GLY A 37 -28.14 -31.25 18.84
CA GLY A 37 -26.85 -31.36 18.17
C GLY A 37 -26.74 -30.44 16.94
N ALA A 38 -27.80 -30.36 16.12
CA ALA A 38 -27.84 -29.47 14.97
C ALA A 38 -27.82 -27.99 15.37
N ILE A 39 -28.52 -27.61 16.45
CA ILE A 39 -28.47 -26.23 16.98
C ILE A 39 -27.07 -25.89 17.49
N VAL A 40 -26.44 -26.79 18.24
CA VAL A 40 -25.07 -26.58 18.74
C VAL A 40 -24.09 -26.47 17.58
N VAL A 41 -24.17 -27.36 16.57
CA VAL A 41 -23.33 -27.28 15.38
C VAL A 41 -23.60 -26.01 14.57
N ALA A 42 -24.84 -25.53 14.50
CA ALA A 42 -25.16 -24.27 13.81
C ALA A 42 -24.63 -23.04 14.56
N LEU A 43 -24.72 -23.01 15.90
CA LEU A 43 -24.22 -21.91 16.71
C LEU A 43 -22.69 -21.89 16.76
N PHE A 44 -22.05 -23.04 17.02
CA PHE A 44 -20.59 -23.13 17.01
C PHE A 44 -20.01 -23.05 15.61
N GLY A 45 -20.69 -23.60 14.60
CA GLY A 45 -20.30 -23.49 13.20
C GLY A 45 -20.39 -22.06 12.68
N SER A 46 -21.43 -21.30 13.06
CA SER A 46 -21.53 -19.89 12.68
C SER A 46 -20.52 -19.01 13.42
N ALA A 47 -20.29 -19.23 14.71
CA ALA A 47 -19.24 -18.54 15.46
C ALA A 47 -17.83 -18.86 14.93
N PHE A 48 -17.56 -20.14 14.62
CA PHE A 48 -16.28 -20.58 14.04
C PHE A 48 -16.10 -20.04 12.62
N LEU A 49 -17.15 -20.00 11.79
CA LEU A 49 -17.09 -19.36 10.47
C LEU A 49 -16.86 -17.85 10.61
N GLN A 50 -17.50 -17.17 11.57
CA GLN A 50 -17.26 -15.74 11.80
C GLN A 50 -15.83 -15.46 12.28
N PHE A 51 -15.32 -16.27 13.22
CA PHE A 51 -13.95 -16.15 13.73
C PHE A 51 -12.88 -16.57 12.71
N SER A 52 -13.18 -17.55 11.84
CA SER A 52 -12.27 -17.98 10.77
C SER A 52 -12.27 -17.02 9.57
N THR A 53 -13.28 -16.16 9.43
CA THR A 53 -13.40 -15.19 8.33
C THR A 53 -13.14 -13.75 8.74
N SER A 54 -12.91 -13.48 10.03
CA SER A 54 -12.34 -12.20 10.46
C SER A 54 -10.89 -12.14 9.97
N GLN A 55 -10.70 -11.56 8.79
CA GLN A 55 -9.38 -11.17 8.33
C GLN A 55 -8.88 -10.08 9.27
N ASP A 56 -7.94 -10.42 10.15
CA ASP A 56 -7.18 -9.40 10.87
C ASP A 56 -6.46 -8.54 9.83
N HIS A 57 -6.93 -7.30 9.68
CA HIS A 57 -6.37 -6.33 8.74
C HIS A 57 -5.07 -5.69 9.27
N VAL A 58 -4.61 -6.14 10.43
CA VAL A 58 -3.41 -5.71 11.12
C VAL A 58 -2.45 -6.89 11.22
N TYR A 59 -1.27 -6.75 10.62
CA TYR A 59 -0.22 -7.76 10.63
C TYR A 59 0.68 -7.57 11.86
N HIS A 60 0.79 -8.58 12.72
CA HIS A 60 1.83 -8.60 13.75
C HIS A 60 3.16 -9.00 13.10
N LEU A 61 4.12 -8.08 13.10
CA LEU A 61 5.41 -8.23 12.44
C LEU A 61 6.46 -8.63 13.48
N GLU A 62 6.99 -9.84 13.34
CA GLU A 62 8.10 -10.33 14.16
C GLU A 62 9.45 -10.01 13.51
N VAL A 63 10.39 -9.48 14.28
CA VAL A 63 11.74 -9.10 13.76
C VAL A 63 12.58 -10.34 13.40
N THR A 64 12.26 -11.49 13.97
CA THR A 64 12.88 -12.80 13.68
C THR A 64 12.62 -13.27 12.25
N ASP A 65 11.51 -12.85 11.63
CA ASP A 65 11.19 -13.19 10.25
C ASP A 65 11.91 -12.25 9.29
N SER A 66 13.07 -12.68 8.81
CA SER A 66 13.87 -11.93 7.84
C SER A 66 13.13 -11.66 6.53
N VAL A 67 12.25 -12.56 6.10
CA VAL A 67 11.50 -12.44 4.84
C VAL A 67 10.45 -11.35 4.96
N LEU A 68 9.72 -11.30 6.09
CA LEU A 68 8.78 -10.22 6.36
C LEU A 68 9.50 -8.88 6.54
N MET A 69 10.66 -8.84 7.20
CA MET A 69 11.42 -7.59 7.35
C MET A 69 11.94 -7.07 6.01
N GLU A 70 12.42 -7.95 5.13
CA GLU A 70 12.79 -7.59 3.76
C GLU A 70 11.57 -7.09 2.97
N ARG A 71 10.43 -7.75 3.14
CA ARG A 71 9.18 -7.32 2.52
C ARG A 71 8.75 -5.93 3.01
N VAL A 72 8.74 -5.68 4.31
CA VAL A 72 8.29 -4.40 4.88
C VAL A 72 9.24 -3.26 4.52
N PHE A 73 10.56 -3.47 4.63
CA PHE A 73 11.53 -2.39 4.50
C PHE A 73 12.16 -2.24 3.11
N ARG A 74 12.16 -3.28 2.27
CA ARG A 74 12.86 -3.28 0.97
C ARG A 74 11.99 -3.57 -0.25
N SER A 75 10.83 -4.24 -0.11
CA SER A 75 10.01 -4.58 -1.30
C SER A 75 9.45 -3.36 -2.04
N GLY A 76 9.33 -2.23 -1.33
CA GLY A 76 8.66 -1.03 -1.83
C GLY A 76 7.13 -1.10 -1.79
N GLU A 77 6.55 -2.19 -1.28
CA GLU A 77 5.13 -2.24 -0.94
C GLU A 77 4.78 -1.17 0.10
N PRO A 78 3.56 -0.61 0.05
CA PRO A 78 3.13 0.39 1.00
C PRO A 78 2.72 -0.23 2.34
N TRP A 79 3.48 0.06 3.39
CA TRP A 79 3.26 -0.34 4.78
C TRP A 79 3.04 0.87 5.68
N VAL A 80 2.11 0.74 6.62
CA VAL A 80 1.94 1.61 7.79
C VAL A 80 2.25 0.76 9.01
N VAL A 81 3.27 1.13 9.77
CA VAL A 81 3.75 0.33 10.88
C VAL A 81 3.64 1.14 12.17
N LEU A 82 2.96 0.56 13.15
CA LEU A 82 2.94 1.05 14.52
C LEU A 82 4.07 0.38 15.31
N CYS A 83 4.91 1.19 15.94
CA CYS A 83 5.85 0.70 16.92
C CYS A 83 5.10 0.45 18.24
N SER A 84 4.92 -0.82 18.59
CA SER A 84 4.25 -1.24 19.82
C SER A 84 4.90 -2.52 20.33
N ARG A 85 5.02 -2.68 21.64
CA ARG A 85 5.39 -3.97 22.24
C ARG A 85 4.19 -4.93 22.20
N PRO A 86 4.41 -6.24 22.32
CA PRO A 86 3.31 -7.22 22.36
C PRO A 86 2.33 -6.99 23.51
N ASP A 87 2.78 -6.40 24.62
CA ASP A 87 1.97 -6.14 25.81
C ASP A 87 1.29 -4.75 25.81
N ASP A 88 1.55 -3.91 24.79
CA ASP A 88 1.02 -2.55 24.73
C ASP A 88 -0.39 -2.54 24.09
N GLU A 89 -1.31 -1.77 24.66
CA GLU A 89 -2.65 -1.59 24.10
C GLU A 89 -2.60 -0.86 22.75
N LEU A 90 -3.17 -1.50 21.72
CA LEU A 90 -3.22 -0.93 20.38
C LEU A 90 -4.22 0.25 20.34
N PRO A 91 -3.80 1.45 19.89
CA PRO A 91 -4.71 2.57 19.75
C PRO A 91 -5.85 2.22 18.79
N GLY A 92 -7.11 2.39 19.22
CA GLY A 92 -8.28 2.06 18.38
C GLY A 92 -8.36 2.84 17.05
N VAL A 93 -7.60 3.94 16.93
CA VAL A 93 -7.39 4.67 15.67
C VAL A 93 -6.69 3.79 14.64
N PHE A 94 -5.73 2.97 15.05
CA PHE A 94 -4.93 2.14 14.15
C PHE A 94 -5.75 0.97 13.59
N ASP A 95 -6.53 0.31 14.45
CA ASP A 95 -7.46 -0.75 14.04
C ASP A 95 -8.49 -0.24 13.02
N LYS A 96 -9.12 0.90 13.28
CA LYS A 96 -10.07 1.53 12.33
C LYS A 96 -9.41 2.01 11.04
N VAL A 97 -8.11 2.27 11.04
CA VAL A 97 -7.36 2.68 9.84
C VAL A 97 -7.07 1.51 8.91
N SER A 98 -6.86 0.31 9.46
CA SER A 98 -6.66 -0.92 8.70
C SER A 98 -7.79 -1.14 7.67
N THR A 99 -9.05 -1.04 8.11
CA THR A 99 -10.25 -1.17 7.26
C THR A 99 -10.30 -0.14 6.12
N ARG A 100 -9.75 1.07 6.34
CA ARG A 100 -9.74 2.17 5.34
C ARG A 100 -8.59 2.08 4.34
N LEU A 101 -7.59 1.26 4.64
CA LEU A 101 -6.38 1.06 3.85
C LEU A 101 -6.34 -0.29 3.12
N VAL A 102 -7.32 -1.17 3.34
CA VAL A 102 -7.48 -2.43 2.60
C VAL A 102 -7.32 -2.22 1.09
N GLY A 103 -6.44 -3.03 0.48
CA GLY A 103 -6.12 -2.99 -0.94
C GLY A 103 -5.27 -1.80 -1.39
N LYS A 104 -4.84 -0.92 -0.47
CA LYS A 104 -4.00 0.25 -0.77
C LYS A 104 -2.69 0.24 0.00
N SER A 105 -2.71 -0.19 1.25
CA SER A 105 -1.54 -0.27 2.12
C SER A 105 -1.73 -1.36 3.15
N TYR A 106 -0.66 -2.06 3.47
CA TYR A 106 -0.63 -3.00 4.58
C TYR A 106 -0.46 -2.23 5.88
N VAL A 107 -1.09 -2.74 6.93
CA VAL A 107 -1.03 -2.14 8.27
C VAL A 107 -0.42 -3.18 9.19
N GLY A 108 0.64 -2.82 9.91
CA GLY A 108 1.33 -3.76 10.78
C GLY A 108 1.78 -3.17 12.10
N VAL A 109 2.08 -4.03 13.05
CA VAL A 109 2.58 -3.70 14.38
C VAL A 109 3.94 -4.36 14.52
N LEU A 110 4.95 -3.59 14.92
CA LEU A 110 6.33 -4.06 15.02
C LEU A 110 6.94 -3.60 16.35
N ASP A 111 7.66 -4.49 17.03
CA ASP A 111 8.50 -4.06 18.15
C ASP A 111 9.77 -3.38 17.63
N CYS A 112 9.71 -2.05 17.54
CA CYS A 112 10.81 -1.23 17.04
C CYS A 112 12.03 -1.18 17.97
N THR A 113 11.93 -1.70 19.20
CA THR A 113 13.06 -1.77 20.14
C THR A 113 14.03 -2.90 19.83
N GLN A 114 13.52 -3.97 19.19
CA GLN A 114 14.31 -5.11 18.76
C GLN A 114 15.28 -4.75 17.63
N THR A 115 16.40 -5.47 17.58
CA THR A 115 17.45 -5.26 16.58
C THR A 115 17.12 -5.99 15.29
N LEU A 116 17.15 -5.29 14.17
CA LEU A 116 16.91 -5.88 12.86
C LEU A 116 18.06 -6.83 12.47
N PRO A 117 17.76 -8.05 11.97
CA PRO A 117 18.75 -9.10 11.73
C PRO A 117 19.86 -8.65 10.77
N ASP A 118 19.51 -7.91 9.71
CA ASP A 118 20.47 -7.48 8.68
C ASP A 118 21.46 -6.40 9.13
N SER A 119 21.12 -5.63 10.18
CA SER A 119 21.85 -4.40 10.50
C SER A 119 22.40 -4.36 11.92
N GLY A 120 21.96 -5.26 12.80
CA GLY A 120 22.28 -5.24 14.23
C GLY A 120 21.81 -3.98 14.96
N LYS A 121 21.04 -3.10 14.30
CA LYS A 121 20.51 -1.85 14.85
C LYS A 121 19.00 -1.95 15.01
N SER A 122 18.44 -1.30 16.02
CA SER A 122 16.99 -1.16 16.18
C SER A 122 16.39 -0.27 15.09
N VAL A 123 15.10 -0.40 14.85
CA VAL A 123 14.36 0.38 13.85
C VAL A 123 14.55 1.88 14.11
N PHE A 124 14.47 2.30 15.37
CA PHE A 124 14.71 3.69 15.79
C PHE A 124 16.07 4.21 15.35
N LYS A 125 17.14 3.44 15.62
CA LYS A 125 18.52 3.86 15.34
C LYS A 125 18.87 3.74 13.85
N ARG A 126 18.29 2.78 13.14
CA ARG A 126 18.56 2.56 11.71
C ARG A 126 17.93 3.64 10.84
N TYR A 127 16.74 4.11 11.22
CA TYR A 127 15.93 5.02 10.39
C TYR A 127 15.69 6.39 11.02
N ASP A 128 16.37 6.70 12.12
CA ASP A 128 16.27 7.99 12.81
C ASP A 128 14.83 8.34 13.23
N ILE A 129 14.09 7.34 13.71
CA ILE A 129 12.72 7.52 14.18
C ILE A 129 12.77 8.00 15.63
N LYS A 130 12.09 9.12 15.91
CA LYS A 130 12.08 9.73 17.24
C LYS A 130 11.13 8.97 18.17
N ARG A 131 11.63 8.55 19.33
CA ARG A 131 10.83 7.89 20.38
C ARG A 131 9.92 8.86 21.15
N SER A 132 10.18 10.17 21.06
CA SER A 132 9.43 11.20 21.78
C SER A 132 8.01 11.44 21.25
N ILE A 133 7.66 10.85 20.10
CA ILE A 133 6.35 11.00 19.46
C ILE A 133 5.59 9.70 19.69
N SER A 134 4.63 9.72 20.62
CA SER A 134 3.76 8.58 20.95
C SER A 134 2.32 8.86 20.50
N PRO A 135 1.62 7.90 19.86
CA PRO A 135 2.12 6.60 19.39
C PRO A 135 3.10 6.75 18.23
N THR A 136 4.20 5.98 18.22
CA THR A 136 5.18 6.05 17.13
C THR A 136 4.69 5.25 15.93
N VAL A 137 4.22 5.96 14.91
CA VAL A 137 3.81 5.37 13.63
C VAL A 137 4.75 5.84 12.54
N PHE A 138 5.17 4.93 11.68
CA PHE A 138 5.90 5.26 10.47
C PHE A 138 5.30 4.59 9.25
N THR A 139 5.67 5.10 8.09
CA THR A 139 5.23 4.60 6.80
C THR A 139 6.43 4.21 5.97
N VAL A 140 6.32 3.08 5.27
CA VAL A 140 7.30 2.63 4.30
C VAL A 140 6.58 2.44 2.99
N ALA A 141 7.06 3.09 1.93
CA ALA A 141 6.44 2.94 0.61
C ALA A 141 7.48 3.29 -0.45
N ASN A 142 7.30 2.77 -1.66
CA ASN A 142 8.02 3.22 -2.85
C ASN A 142 9.55 3.01 -2.76
N GLY A 143 10.02 2.06 -1.93
CA GLY A 143 11.45 1.86 -1.67
C GLY A 143 12.14 3.05 -0.97
N GLU A 144 11.36 4.01 -0.44
CA GLU A 144 11.90 5.08 0.39
C GLU A 144 12.19 4.57 1.80
N LYS A 145 13.12 5.25 2.50
CA LYS A 145 13.35 5.00 3.91
C LYS A 145 12.07 5.24 4.71
N PRO A 146 11.83 4.47 5.79
CA PRO A 146 10.74 4.71 6.72
C PRO A 146 10.62 6.18 7.13
N LYS A 147 9.42 6.74 7.02
CA LYS A 147 9.13 8.13 7.43
C LYS A 147 8.16 8.14 8.59
N GLN A 148 8.55 8.81 9.67
CA GLN A 148 7.70 8.97 10.84
C GLN A 148 6.51 9.87 10.53
N VAL A 149 5.33 9.46 10.98
CA VAL A 149 4.11 10.25 10.89
C VAL A 149 4.05 11.18 12.09
N PHE A 150 3.81 12.47 11.85
CA PHE A 150 3.68 13.47 12.90
C PHE A 150 2.33 13.40 13.62
N LEU A 151 2.29 13.85 14.89
CA LEU A 151 1.10 13.81 15.76
C LEU A 151 -0.17 14.38 15.10
N ASN A 152 -0.05 15.44 14.31
CA ASN A 152 -1.17 16.09 13.62
C ASN A 152 -1.96 15.14 12.71
N HIS A 153 -1.33 14.07 12.21
CA HIS A 153 -1.99 13.07 11.38
C HIS A 153 -2.49 11.86 12.17
N LEU A 154 -2.06 11.72 13.42
CA LEU A 154 -2.43 10.62 14.31
C LEU A 154 -3.70 10.92 15.13
N GLN A 155 -4.10 12.19 15.23
CA GLN A 155 -5.33 12.62 15.92
C GLN A 155 -6.62 12.05 15.31
N SER A 156 -6.61 11.65 14.03
CA SER A 156 -7.81 11.14 13.36
C SER A 156 -7.50 10.02 12.38
N THR A 157 -8.33 8.96 12.42
CA THR A 157 -8.30 7.84 11.45
C THR A 157 -8.34 8.33 9.99
N LYS A 158 -9.07 9.42 9.74
CA LYS A 158 -9.22 10.01 8.40
C LYS A 158 -7.96 10.76 7.98
N ALA A 159 -7.31 11.47 8.90
CA ALA A 159 -6.08 12.20 8.64
C ALA A 159 -4.93 11.24 8.32
N LEU A 160 -4.76 10.20 9.14
CA LEU A 160 -3.77 9.15 8.92
C LEU A 160 -3.99 8.46 7.58
N ALA A 161 -5.21 7.98 7.31
CA ALA A 161 -5.50 7.31 6.04
C ALA A 161 -5.32 8.23 4.82
N LYS A 162 -5.60 9.54 4.94
CA LYS A 162 -5.36 10.52 3.86
C LYS A 162 -3.86 10.70 3.61
N HIS A 163 -3.06 10.86 4.67
CA HIS A 163 -1.62 11.02 4.59
C HIS A 163 -0.97 9.79 3.92
N VAL A 164 -1.31 8.59 4.41
CA VAL A 164 -0.83 7.32 3.84
C VAL A 164 -1.20 7.22 2.37
N LYS A 165 -2.47 7.46 2.00
CA LYS A 165 -2.91 7.43 0.59
C LYS A 165 -2.16 8.41 -0.29
N ALA A 166 -1.83 9.60 0.21
CA ALA A 166 -1.06 10.58 -0.55
C ALA A 166 0.38 10.10 -0.79
N GLN A 167 1.00 9.51 0.23
CA GLN A 167 2.36 8.98 0.16
C GLN A 167 2.46 7.75 -0.76
N THR A 168 1.47 6.86 -0.72
CA THR A 168 1.42 5.68 -1.60
C THR A 168 1.03 6.02 -3.03
N LYS A 169 0.25 7.09 -3.25
CA LYS A 169 -0.04 7.58 -4.61
C LYS A 169 1.22 8.06 -5.34
N LYS A 170 2.28 8.48 -4.63
CA LYS A 170 3.57 8.83 -5.26
C LYS A 170 4.17 7.67 -6.05
N MET A 171 3.86 6.42 -5.71
CA MET A 171 4.30 5.21 -6.43
C MET A 171 3.84 5.19 -7.90
N MET A 172 2.65 5.73 -8.23
CA MET A 172 2.23 5.86 -9.63
C MET A 172 3.06 6.88 -10.42
N LYS A 173 3.91 7.67 -9.76
CA LYS A 173 4.87 8.58 -10.41
C LYS A 173 6.30 8.04 -10.43
N GLN A 174 6.58 6.89 -9.79
CA GLN A 174 7.92 6.32 -9.77
C GLN A 174 8.19 5.65 -11.13
N LYS A 175 9.20 6.17 -11.85
CA LYS A 175 9.47 5.81 -13.25
C LYS A 175 9.92 4.36 -13.43
N PHE A 176 10.60 3.79 -12.43
CA PHE A 176 11.18 2.45 -12.41
C PHE A 176 11.14 1.88 -10.97
N ASN A 177 11.06 0.56 -10.83
CA ASN A 177 11.29 -0.15 -9.57
C ASN A 177 12.75 0.04 -9.10
N PRO A 178 13.06 0.10 -7.79
CA PRO A 178 14.43 0.05 -7.27
C PRO A 178 15.41 -0.91 -7.98
N TYR A 179 15.00 -2.15 -8.25
CA TYR A 179 15.84 -3.13 -8.97
C TYR A 179 16.13 -2.67 -10.41
N GLU A 180 15.10 -2.19 -11.11
CA GLU A 180 15.22 -1.70 -12.49
C GLU A 180 16.14 -0.49 -12.58
N LYS A 181 15.96 0.44 -11.64
CA LYS A 181 16.80 1.64 -11.56
C LYS A 181 18.28 1.26 -11.43
N GLN A 182 18.62 0.28 -10.60
CA GLN A 182 20.01 -0.12 -10.38
C GLN A 182 20.69 -0.61 -11.66
N TRP A 183 20.02 -1.49 -12.43
CA TRP A 183 20.63 -2.01 -13.65
C TRP A 183 20.58 -1.01 -14.80
N ILE A 184 19.54 -0.16 -14.90
CA ILE A 184 19.49 0.93 -15.87
C ILE A 184 20.63 1.93 -15.60
N ASP A 185 20.88 2.30 -14.34
CA ASP A 185 22.00 3.17 -13.97
C ASP A 185 23.37 2.54 -14.32
N LYS A 186 23.48 1.21 -14.29
CA LYS A 186 24.68 0.50 -14.76
C LYS A 186 24.80 0.56 -16.28
N LEU A 187 23.71 0.26 -16.99
CA LEU A 187 23.60 0.30 -18.45
C LEU A 187 23.95 1.69 -19.01
N MET A 188 23.43 2.76 -18.39
CA MET A 188 23.72 4.15 -18.78
C MET A 188 25.21 4.50 -18.60
N ARG A 189 25.86 3.95 -17.56
CA ARG A 189 27.30 4.16 -17.32
C ARG A 189 28.19 3.39 -18.29
N GLU A 190 27.70 2.27 -18.80
CA GLU A 190 28.38 1.43 -19.80
C GLU A 190 28.27 2.06 -21.19
N HIS A 191 27.07 2.52 -21.58
CA HIS A 191 26.82 3.18 -22.85
C HIS A 191 26.84 4.71 -22.75
N ARG A 192 27.97 5.30 -22.34
CA ARG A 192 28.10 6.76 -22.14
C ARG A 192 27.91 7.60 -23.41
N THR A 193 28.01 6.97 -24.58
CA THR A 193 27.81 7.60 -25.89
C THR A 193 26.32 7.73 -26.25
N LEU A 194 25.43 7.07 -25.50
CA LEU A 194 24.00 7.11 -25.72
C LEU A 194 23.31 8.10 -24.78
N ASN A 195 22.30 8.78 -25.32
CA ASN A 195 21.40 9.63 -24.55
C ASN A 195 20.13 8.86 -24.23
N PHE A 196 19.83 8.73 -22.94
CA PHE A 196 18.64 8.03 -22.46
C PHE A 196 17.53 9.03 -22.13
N ALA A 197 16.32 8.77 -22.60
CA ALA A 197 15.13 9.56 -22.31
C ALA A 197 13.97 8.65 -21.92
N TRP A 198 13.13 9.12 -20.99
CA TRP A 198 11.93 8.41 -20.53
C TRP A 198 10.67 9.16 -20.93
N MET A 199 9.60 8.41 -21.18
CA MET A 199 8.29 8.95 -21.52
C MET A 199 7.21 8.15 -20.79
N ASP A 200 6.31 8.85 -20.10
CA ASP A 200 5.15 8.23 -19.48
C ASP A 200 4.06 7.97 -20.54
N SER A 201 3.93 6.70 -20.94
CA SER A 201 2.95 6.28 -21.94
C SER A 201 1.49 6.37 -21.48
N THR A 202 1.22 6.60 -20.19
CA THR A 202 -0.14 6.78 -19.68
C THR A 202 -0.69 8.18 -19.99
N SER A 203 0.18 9.18 -19.99
CA SER A 203 -0.17 10.58 -20.25
C SER A 203 0.18 11.03 -21.67
N LEU A 204 1.20 10.43 -22.28
CA LEU A 204 1.74 10.80 -23.59
C LEU A 204 1.47 9.73 -24.65
N LYS A 205 1.28 10.18 -25.89
CA LYS A 205 1.13 9.35 -27.08
C LYS A 205 2.35 9.52 -27.97
N PHE A 206 2.93 8.40 -28.38
CA PHE A 206 4.09 8.38 -29.25
C PHE A 206 3.69 8.03 -30.69
N SER A 207 4.21 8.78 -31.68
CA SER A 207 3.82 8.57 -33.08
C SER A 207 4.24 7.20 -33.64
N LEU A 208 5.32 6.61 -33.12
CA LEU A 208 5.81 5.29 -33.53
C LEU A 208 5.32 4.17 -32.60
N GLU A 209 4.26 4.39 -31.83
CA GLU A 209 3.72 3.38 -30.90
C GLU A 209 3.31 2.08 -31.62
N LYS A 210 2.93 2.14 -32.91
CA LYS A 210 2.64 0.95 -33.73
C LYS A 210 3.87 0.07 -34.01
N MET A 211 5.08 0.60 -33.89
CA MET A 211 6.32 -0.19 -34.07
C MET A 211 6.72 -0.94 -32.81
N LEU A 212 6.25 -0.45 -31.67
CA LEU A 212 6.50 -1.02 -30.34
C LEU A 212 5.59 -2.22 -30.09
N PRO A 213 6.00 -3.16 -29.22
CA PRO A 213 5.09 -4.16 -28.66
C PRO A 213 3.88 -3.52 -27.99
N ASP A 214 2.79 -4.27 -27.88
CA ASP A 214 1.56 -3.82 -27.25
C ASP A 214 1.80 -3.35 -25.82
N ALA A 215 1.15 -2.24 -25.44
CA ALA A 215 1.32 -1.65 -24.13
C ALA A 215 0.64 -2.52 -23.06
N ARG A 216 1.44 -3.27 -22.29
CA ARG A 216 0.98 -3.96 -21.09
C ARG A 216 1.21 -3.10 -19.86
N ARG A 217 0.32 -3.19 -18.87
CA ARG A 217 0.46 -2.42 -17.63
C ARG A 217 1.70 -2.90 -16.88
N ARG A 218 2.54 -1.95 -16.44
CA ARG A 218 3.79 -2.18 -15.70
C ARG A 218 4.93 -2.83 -16.50
N GLU A 219 4.82 -2.93 -17.82
CA GLU A 219 5.93 -3.35 -18.67
C GLU A 219 6.55 -2.13 -19.38
N HIS A 220 7.87 -2.05 -19.35
CA HIS A 220 8.63 -0.99 -20.01
C HIS A 220 8.90 -1.35 -21.48
N ARG A 221 8.93 -0.32 -22.34
CA ARG A 221 9.21 -0.45 -23.78
C ARG A 221 10.31 0.52 -24.15
N MET A 222 11.17 0.13 -25.09
CA MET A 222 12.30 0.93 -25.53
C MET A 222 12.38 1.04 -27.05
N VAL A 223 12.81 2.21 -27.52
CA VAL A 223 13.18 2.47 -28.91
C VAL A 223 14.56 3.12 -28.92
N LEU A 224 15.47 2.58 -29.72
CA LEU A 224 16.75 3.20 -30.02
C LEU A 224 16.56 4.10 -31.25
N PHE A 225 17.03 5.35 -31.15
CA PHE A 225 17.08 6.29 -32.27
C PHE A 225 18.53 6.55 -32.66
N ARG A 226 18.82 6.54 -33.96
CA ARG A 226 20.14 6.90 -34.50
C ARG A 226 19.98 7.90 -35.64
N ARG A 227 20.81 8.94 -35.64
CA ARG A 227 20.96 9.81 -36.81
C ARG A 227 22.02 9.21 -37.72
N GLN A 228 21.65 8.88 -38.95
CA GLN A 228 22.54 8.31 -39.97
C GLN A 228 22.61 9.26 -41.16
N ARG A 229 23.75 9.32 -41.86
CA ARG A 229 23.82 10.04 -43.13
C ARG A 229 23.22 9.15 -44.22
N ASP A 230 22.33 9.71 -45.02
CA ASP A 230 21.77 9.01 -46.17
C ASP A 230 22.88 8.63 -47.15
N LEU A 231 23.01 7.33 -47.45
CA LEU A 231 24.04 6.81 -48.34
C LEU A 231 23.84 7.32 -49.78
N ASP A 232 22.60 7.61 -50.17
CA ASP A 232 22.27 8.00 -51.54
C ASP A 232 22.48 9.50 -51.82
N THR A 233 22.29 10.38 -50.82
CA THR A 233 22.40 11.83 -51.02
C THR A 233 23.55 12.50 -50.26
N ASN A 234 24.26 11.81 -49.36
CA ASN A 234 25.41 12.27 -48.55
C ASN A 234 25.26 13.60 -47.79
N LYS A 235 24.13 14.32 -47.96
CA LYS A 235 23.86 15.67 -47.44
C LYS A 235 22.76 15.69 -46.40
N LYS A 236 21.88 14.69 -46.35
CA LYS A 236 20.74 14.65 -45.43
C LYS A 236 20.98 13.63 -44.32
N THR A 237 20.95 14.10 -43.07
CA THR A 237 20.90 13.19 -41.91
C THR A 237 19.47 12.65 -41.78
N VAL A 238 19.32 11.35 -41.86
CA VAL A 238 18.05 10.64 -41.70
C VAL A 238 18.01 10.00 -40.31
N LEU A 239 16.85 10.06 -39.66
CA LEU A 239 16.64 9.43 -38.36
C LEU A 239 16.18 7.99 -38.58
N THR A 240 16.87 7.03 -38.00
CA THR A 240 16.50 5.63 -37.97
C THR A 240 16.00 5.26 -36.57
N ALA A 241 15.13 4.26 -36.48
CA ALA A 241 14.63 3.78 -35.20
C ALA A 241 14.47 2.26 -35.17
N LYS A 242 14.86 1.66 -34.05
CA LYS A 242 14.65 0.23 -33.79
C LYS A 242 13.98 0.03 -32.43
N ALA A 243 12.86 -0.69 -32.45
CA ALA A 243 12.15 -1.06 -31.23
C ALA A 243 12.76 -2.30 -30.60
N PHE A 244 12.91 -2.28 -29.28
CA PHE A 244 13.20 -3.49 -28.51
C PHE A 244 11.96 -4.39 -28.51
N ARG A 245 12.13 -5.67 -28.86
CA ARG A 245 11.07 -6.68 -28.96
C ARG A 245 11.34 -7.92 -28.10
N GLY A 246 12.23 -7.82 -27.12
CA GLY A 246 12.45 -8.89 -26.17
C GLY A 246 11.17 -9.19 -25.38
N VAL A 247 11.03 -10.45 -24.95
CA VAL A 247 9.89 -10.92 -24.16
C VAL A 247 9.87 -10.27 -22.77
N VAL A 248 11.06 -9.99 -22.23
CA VAL A 248 11.25 -9.40 -20.90
C VAL A 248 12.13 -8.16 -21.00
N PHE A 249 11.74 -7.11 -20.29
CA PHE A 249 12.52 -5.88 -20.16
C PHE A 249 13.46 -5.98 -18.95
N ASP A 250 14.64 -6.55 -19.16
CA ASP A 250 15.65 -6.78 -18.11
C ASP A 250 17.07 -6.46 -18.61
N ALA A 251 18.03 -6.41 -17.69
CA ALA A 251 19.40 -5.95 -17.92
C ALA A 251 20.09 -6.67 -19.09
N MET A 252 20.03 -8.00 -19.12
CA MET A 252 20.73 -8.79 -20.15
C MET A 252 20.09 -8.62 -21.55
N PRO A 253 18.78 -8.83 -21.76
CA PRO A 253 18.17 -8.62 -23.07
C PRO A 253 18.31 -7.18 -23.60
N VAL A 254 18.20 -6.19 -22.71
CA VAL A 254 18.32 -4.77 -23.08
C VAL A 254 19.77 -4.42 -23.43
N GLY A 255 20.74 -4.91 -22.65
CA GLY A 255 22.18 -4.73 -22.94
C GLY A 255 22.57 -5.29 -24.29
N MET A 256 22.26 -6.58 -24.53
CA MET A 256 22.52 -7.22 -25.82
C MET A 256 21.89 -6.46 -26.99
N PHE A 257 20.65 -5.99 -26.83
CA PHE A 257 19.99 -5.19 -27.86
C PHE A 257 20.74 -3.89 -28.15
N LEU A 258 21.26 -3.20 -27.13
CA LEU A 258 22.03 -1.97 -27.37
C LEU A 258 23.36 -2.31 -28.05
N ASP A 259 24.13 -3.26 -27.54
CA ASP A 259 25.42 -3.67 -28.11
C ASP A 259 25.32 -4.00 -29.61
N GLU A 260 24.30 -4.77 -29.99
CA GLU A 260 24.07 -5.19 -31.37
C GLU A 260 23.67 -4.02 -32.30
N ASN A 261 23.00 -3.00 -31.78
CA ASN A 261 22.29 -2.01 -32.61
C ASN A 261 22.88 -0.61 -32.56
N VAL A 262 23.78 -0.31 -31.62
CA VAL A 262 24.48 0.97 -31.54
C VAL A 262 25.38 1.17 -32.76
N HIS A 263 26.05 0.11 -33.23
CA HIS A 263 26.97 0.16 -34.36
C HIS A 263 26.40 -0.40 -35.66
N SER A 264 25.12 -0.81 -35.67
CA SER A 264 24.52 -1.43 -36.86
C SER A 264 24.13 -0.38 -37.89
N ASP A 265 24.66 -0.49 -39.11
CA ASP A 265 24.40 0.43 -40.22
C ASP A 265 23.13 0.10 -41.02
N SER A 266 22.42 -0.98 -40.68
CA SER A 266 21.26 -1.52 -41.41
C SER A 266 19.89 -1.06 -40.87
N LEU A 267 19.84 0.04 -40.12
CA LEU A 267 18.59 0.50 -39.52
C LEU A 267 17.68 1.18 -40.54
N LYS A 268 16.39 0.83 -40.52
CA LYS A 268 15.40 1.39 -41.46
C LYS A 268 15.20 2.90 -41.21
N PRO A 269 15.32 3.74 -42.25
CA PRO A 269 15.06 5.17 -42.14
C PRO A 269 13.59 5.47 -41.86
N LEU A 270 13.34 6.46 -40.99
CA LEU A 270 12.02 6.97 -40.73
C LEU A 270 11.62 7.99 -41.80
N SER A 271 10.42 7.84 -42.36
CA SER A 271 9.85 8.79 -43.31
C SER A 271 9.42 10.11 -42.66
N LYS A 272 9.14 10.10 -41.35
CA LYS A 272 8.68 11.25 -40.57
C LYS A 272 9.39 11.29 -39.21
N PRO A 273 9.72 12.48 -38.69
CA PRO A 273 10.27 12.60 -37.35
C PRO A 273 9.25 12.14 -36.30
N PRO A 274 9.70 11.51 -35.21
CA PRO A 274 8.83 11.09 -34.13
C PRO A 274 8.20 12.31 -33.44
N LYS A 275 6.92 12.20 -33.10
CA LYS A 275 6.16 13.23 -32.37
C LYS A 275 5.61 12.66 -31.08
N ILE A 276 5.60 13.50 -30.04
CA ILE A 276 5.00 13.22 -28.74
C ILE A 276 3.82 14.18 -28.58
N SER A 277 2.65 13.66 -28.21
CA SER A 277 1.47 14.49 -27.92
C SER A 277 0.77 14.02 -26.65
N ARG A 278 0.02 14.91 -25.98
CA ARG A 278 -0.78 14.53 -24.81
C ARG A 278 -1.95 13.64 -25.26
N ARG A 279 -2.20 12.53 -24.55
CA ARG A 279 -3.37 11.70 -24.80
C ARG A 279 -4.64 12.49 -24.47
N LYS A 280 -5.57 12.57 -25.43
CA LYS A 280 -6.90 13.14 -25.18
C LYS A 280 -7.61 12.26 -24.15
N LYS A 281 -8.02 12.83 -23.02
CA LYS A 281 -8.93 12.18 -22.06
C LYS A 281 -10.22 11.82 -22.81
N SER A 282 -10.64 10.56 -22.75
CA SER A 282 -11.85 10.08 -23.43
C SER A 282 -13.09 10.81 -22.90
N GLU A 283 -14.11 11.01 -23.75
CA GLU A 283 -15.35 11.71 -23.39
C GLU A 283 -16.11 11.08 -22.21
N ALA A 284 -15.92 9.77 -21.98
CA ALA A 284 -16.41 9.08 -20.78
C ALA A 284 -15.90 9.72 -19.46
N SER A 285 -14.71 10.31 -19.47
CA SER A 285 -14.13 11.02 -18.32
C SER A 285 -14.50 12.50 -18.22
N LYS A 286 -15.13 13.07 -19.27
CA LYS A 286 -15.75 14.41 -19.22
C LYS A 286 -17.17 14.34 -18.64
N ALA A 287 -17.95 13.32 -18.99
CA ALA A 287 -19.30 13.10 -18.43
C ALA A 287 -19.27 12.95 -16.90
N THR A 288 -18.31 12.19 -16.36
CA THR A 288 -18.15 12.02 -14.90
C THR A 288 -17.80 13.34 -14.21
N ARG A 289 -17.10 14.26 -14.89
CA ARG A 289 -16.65 15.54 -14.29
C ARG A 289 -17.77 16.58 -14.22
N THR A 290 -18.73 16.53 -15.14
CA THR A 290 -19.93 17.38 -15.11
C THR A 290 -20.92 16.90 -14.05
N GLU A 291 -21.06 15.58 -13.88
CA GLU A 291 -21.83 14.99 -12.76
C GLU A 291 -21.15 15.18 -11.39
N GLU A 292 -19.81 15.17 -11.32
CA GLU A 292 -19.08 15.46 -10.08
C GLU A 292 -19.23 16.94 -9.66
N LYS A 293 -19.33 17.88 -10.61
CA LYS A 293 -19.52 19.32 -10.31
C LYS A 293 -20.93 19.59 -9.77
N SER A 294 -21.97 18.96 -10.34
CA SER A 294 -23.34 19.06 -9.84
C SER A 294 -23.54 18.30 -8.52
N GLN A 295 -22.89 17.15 -8.31
CA GLN A 295 -22.87 16.46 -7.00
C GLN A 295 -22.07 17.20 -5.92
N ARG A 296 -21.02 17.95 -6.28
CA ARG A 296 -20.26 18.77 -5.30
C ARG A 296 -21.07 19.96 -4.81
N GLN A 297 -21.87 20.59 -5.67
CA GLN A 297 -22.77 21.68 -5.26
C GLN A 297 -23.95 21.18 -4.40
N SER A 298 -24.54 20.01 -4.69
CA SER A 298 -25.60 19.45 -3.83
C SER A 298 -25.06 18.93 -2.48
N ARG A 299 -23.84 18.39 -2.45
CA ARG A 299 -23.17 17.97 -1.20
C ARG A 299 -22.76 19.13 -0.30
N HIS A 300 -22.44 20.31 -0.85
CA HIS A 300 -22.12 21.48 -0.03
C HIS A 300 -23.35 21.99 0.73
N LYS A 301 -24.53 21.92 0.12
CA LYS A 301 -25.81 22.32 0.75
C LYS A 301 -26.24 21.35 1.86
N HIS A 302 -26.10 20.04 1.66
CA HIS A 302 -26.41 19.06 2.71
C HIS A 302 -25.38 18.99 3.84
N ARG A 303 -24.12 19.39 3.59
CA ARG A 303 -23.06 19.37 4.61
C ARG A 303 -23.21 20.49 5.65
N HIS A 304 -23.81 21.64 5.29
CA HIS A 304 -24.11 22.67 6.29
C HIS A 304 -25.22 22.21 7.25
N GLN A 305 -26.32 21.63 6.74
CA GLN A 305 -27.41 21.14 7.59
C GLN A 305 -27.04 19.95 8.49
N ARG A 306 -26.07 19.12 8.08
CA ARG A 306 -25.61 17.99 8.91
C ARG A 306 -24.57 18.41 9.95
N LYS A 307 -23.78 19.45 9.68
CA LYS A 307 -22.76 19.95 10.62
C LYS A 307 -23.39 20.61 11.85
N GLU A 308 -24.52 21.31 11.68
CA GLU A 308 -25.29 21.87 12.80
C GLU A 308 -25.96 20.80 13.67
N ARG A 309 -26.18 19.58 13.14
CA ARG A 309 -26.83 18.49 13.89
C ARG A 309 -25.83 17.54 14.56
N ASP A 310 -24.61 17.43 14.02
CA ASP A 310 -23.55 16.58 14.58
C ASP A 310 -22.71 17.34 15.66
N GLU A 311 -22.81 18.68 15.76
CA GLU A 311 -22.19 19.48 16.84
C GLU A 311 -22.95 19.40 18.18
N GLU A 312 -24.18 18.87 18.20
CA GLU A 312 -24.97 18.65 19.42
C GLU A 312 -24.75 17.25 20.06
N GLN A 313 -23.99 16.37 19.40
CA GLN A 313 -23.84 14.98 19.83
C GLN A 313 -22.44 14.40 19.53
N SER A 314 -21.40 14.99 20.11
CA SER A 314 -20.14 14.26 20.37
C SER A 314 -19.30 14.94 21.46
N ASP A 315 -19.85 14.93 22.67
CA ASP A 315 -19.00 14.83 23.86
C ASP A 315 -18.33 13.45 23.80
N ASP A 316 -16.99 13.45 23.72
CA ASP A 316 -16.09 12.41 24.25
C ASP A 316 -14.64 12.83 23.90
N HIS A 317 -14.14 13.83 24.62
CA HIS A 317 -12.70 14.10 24.71
C HIS A 317 -12.12 13.21 25.82
N PHE A 318 -11.23 12.27 25.48
CA PHE A 318 -10.45 11.57 26.49
C PHE A 318 -9.01 11.36 26.03
N PHE A 319 -8.14 12.26 26.49
CA PHE A 319 -6.76 11.97 26.86
C PHE A 319 -6.43 12.88 28.05
N PRO A 320 -6.11 12.35 29.25
CA PRO A 320 -5.56 13.16 30.32
C PRO A 320 -4.11 13.51 29.94
N GLN A 321 -3.83 14.80 29.77
CA GLN A 321 -2.48 15.33 29.71
C GLN A 321 -2.16 15.86 31.11
N GLU A 322 -1.50 15.07 31.95
CA GLU A 322 -0.72 15.61 33.06
C GLU A 322 0.67 15.93 32.49
N VAL A 323 0.87 17.20 32.16
CA VAL A 323 2.19 17.79 31.97
C VAL A 323 2.18 19.02 32.87
N GLU A 324 2.89 18.94 33.98
CA GLU A 324 3.29 20.10 34.76
C GLU A 324 4.10 21.02 33.84
N ILE A 325 3.56 22.20 33.55
CA ILE A 325 4.24 23.26 32.79
C ILE A 325 4.63 24.31 33.83
N ASP A 326 5.93 24.40 34.10
CA ASP A 326 6.52 25.56 34.76
C ASP A 326 6.33 26.80 33.87
N GLU A 327 5.93 27.88 34.52
CA GLU A 327 5.66 29.19 33.94
C GLU A 327 6.89 29.76 33.22
N ASP A 328 6.63 30.42 32.09
CA ASP A 328 7.30 31.64 31.57
C ASP A 328 7.66 31.53 30.08
N GLY A 329 6.96 32.33 29.25
CA GLY A 329 7.45 32.67 27.91
C GLY A 329 6.39 32.73 26.81
N ASP A 330 5.66 33.85 26.78
CA ASP A 330 5.19 34.58 25.59
C ASP A 330 5.04 33.80 24.27
N VAL A 331 3.80 33.49 23.89
CA VAL A 331 3.46 32.99 22.55
C VAL A 331 2.65 34.06 21.83
N GLY A 332 3.36 34.81 20.98
CA GLY A 332 2.79 35.67 19.97
C GLY A 332 1.82 34.91 19.07
N SER A 333 0.70 35.56 18.79
CA SER A 333 -0.29 35.17 17.78
C SER A 333 0.40 35.02 16.42
N ILE A 334 0.57 33.79 15.94
CA ILE A 334 0.91 33.52 14.54
C ILE A 334 -0.40 33.31 13.79
N VAL A 335 -0.86 34.38 13.15
CA VAL A 335 -1.86 34.34 12.08
C VAL A 335 -1.18 33.71 10.87
N PHE A 336 -1.73 32.61 10.34
CA PHE A 336 -1.30 32.04 9.07
C PHE A 336 -2.21 32.55 7.95
N ASP A 337 -1.62 33.35 7.06
CA ASP A 337 -2.12 33.62 5.72
C ASP A 337 -2.14 32.31 4.89
N ASP A 338 -3.26 32.07 4.23
CA ASP A 338 -3.42 31.06 3.19
C ASP A 338 -2.50 31.42 2.01
N VAL A 339 -1.38 30.70 1.87
CA VAL A 339 -0.59 30.73 0.63
C VAL A 339 -1.17 29.69 -0.33
N GLU A 340 -2.08 30.14 -1.19
CA GLU A 340 -2.37 29.48 -2.46
C GLU A 340 -1.11 29.53 -3.32
N GLU A 341 -0.39 28.40 -3.45
CA GLU A 341 0.65 28.26 -4.47
C GLU A 341 -0.04 28.10 -5.83
N ASP A 342 -0.19 29.23 -6.52
CA ASP A 342 -0.57 29.31 -7.92
C ASP A 342 0.42 28.54 -8.80
N GLU A 343 -0.13 27.66 -9.64
CA GLU A 343 0.61 26.89 -10.63
C GLU A 343 1.21 27.84 -11.67
N GLU A 344 2.54 27.93 -11.71
CA GLU A 344 3.30 28.64 -12.73
C GLU A 344 3.03 28.03 -14.12
N VAL A 345 2.22 28.74 -14.92
CA VAL A 345 1.94 28.43 -16.31
C VAL A 345 3.13 28.90 -17.15
N LEU A 346 4.03 27.98 -17.48
CA LEU A 346 5.05 28.20 -18.51
C LEU A 346 4.38 28.13 -19.88
N ASP A 347 3.97 29.28 -20.39
CA ASP A 347 3.69 29.49 -21.81
C ASP A 347 5.03 29.59 -22.56
N LEU A 348 5.31 28.56 -23.36
CA LEU A 348 6.34 28.59 -24.39
C LEU A 348 5.61 28.57 -25.71
N ASP A 349 5.48 29.75 -26.33
CA ASP A 349 5.61 30.00 -27.78
C ASP A 349 5.46 31.52 -27.98
N ASP A 350 6.51 32.18 -28.48
CA ASP A 350 6.48 33.09 -29.64
C ASP A 350 7.86 33.79 -29.85
N ASP A 351 8.53 33.31 -30.90
CA ASP A 351 9.37 33.97 -31.91
C ASP A 351 10.23 35.22 -31.58
N GLU A 352 11.56 35.06 -31.72
CA GLU A 352 12.38 35.74 -32.76
C GLU A 352 13.65 34.93 -33.10
#